data_AF-A0A7X8M5Z4-F1
#
_entry.id   AF-A0A7X8M5Z4-F1
#
_cell.length_a   1.000
_cell.length_b   1.000
_cell.length_c   1.000
_cell.angle_alpha   90.00
_cell.angle_beta   90.00
_cell.angle_gamma   90.00
#
_symmetry.space_group_name_H-M   'P 1'
#
loop_
_entity.id
_entity.type
_entity.pdbx_description
1 polymer ?
#
loop_
_entity_poly.entity_id
_entity_poly.type
_entity_poly.pdbx_seq_one_letter_code
_entity_poly.pdbx_strand_id
1 'polypeptide(L)'
;MDKVKEKLVQLKQKLASERPVEWDEFPDIGLYKDQVLSYMFRQLINFEEGGQLTSAMVNNYIKDGLLPRADGKKYSREHLAGLTEICLLKQVLSVKDTGFLLKHVQKGRDHEAFYMDFIEILDEALNYTAGKLDTEWDLEALPDIALRLAISSYCDKLACERLISIMQQAVDTNGQKKNDRKQERKADHKGNLKSDDKAVQKK
;
A
#
# COMPACT_ATOMS: atom_id res chain seq x y z
N MET A 1 11.33 31.68 -22.20
CA MET A 1 10.60 30.48 -22.64
C MET A 1 11.44 29.21 -22.44
N ASP A 2 12.74 29.25 -22.73
CA ASP A 2 13.65 28.09 -22.60
C ASP A 2 13.67 27.41 -21.23
N LYS A 3 13.61 28.17 -20.12
CA LYS A 3 13.64 27.61 -18.75
C LYS A 3 12.39 26.82 -18.37
N VAL A 4 11.23 27.13 -18.95
CA VAL A 4 9.98 26.39 -18.67
C VAL A 4 10.00 25.06 -19.40
N LYS A 5 10.34 25.10 -20.69
CA LYS A 5 10.54 23.90 -21.51
C LYS A 5 11.57 22.96 -20.90
N GLU A 6 12.72 23.48 -20.44
CA GLU A 6 13.74 22.68 -19.75
C GLU A 6 13.18 21.96 -18.51
N LYS A 7 12.42 22.66 -17.66
CA LYS A 7 11.77 22.06 -16.49
C LYS A 7 10.73 21.00 -16.84
N LEU A 8 9.97 21.21 -17.92
CA LEU A 8 8.99 20.23 -18.40
C LEU A 8 9.67 18.98 -18.96
N VAL A 9 10.78 19.15 -19.69
CA VAL A 9 11.62 18.03 -20.14
C VAL A 9 12.16 17.25 -18.94
N GLN A 10 12.70 17.94 -17.93
CA GLN A 10 13.19 17.31 -16.69
C GLN A 10 12.08 16.54 -15.97
N LEU A 11 10.88 17.14 -15.81
CA LEU A 11 9.72 16.48 -15.22
C LEU A 11 9.34 15.21 -15.98
N LYS A 12 9.19 15.31 -17.31
CA LYS A 12 8.82 14.17 -18.16
C LYS A 12 9.86 13.06 -18.12
N GLN A 13 11.14 13.41 -18.20
CA GLN A 13 12.24 12.45 -18.12
C GLN A 13 12.28 11.75 -16.76
N LYS A 14 12.11 12.49 -15.66
CA LYS A 14 12.11 11.91 -14.31
C LYS A 14 10.98 10.89 -14.15
N LEU A 15 9.75 11.24 -14.55
CA LEU A 15 8.62 10.31 -14.54
C LEU A 15 8.83 9.11 -15.47
N ALA A 16 9.47 9.28 -16.62
CA ALA A 16 9.71 8.20 -17.56
C ALA A 16 10.84 7.24 -17.17
N SER A 17 11.75 7.61 -16.26
CA SER A 17 12.99 6.86 -16.02
C SER A 17 13.30 6.51 -14.58
N GLU A 18 12.83 7.28 -13.59
CA GLU A 18 13.10 6.95 -12.19
C GLU A 18 12.14 5.89 -11.67
N ARG A 19 12.70 4.81 -11.11
CA ARG A 19 11.94 3.75 -10.44
C ARG A 19 12.57 3.43 -9.09
N PRO A 20 11.78 2.92 -8.12
CA PRO A 20 12.35 2.20 -6.99
C PRO A 20 13.21 1.05 -7.51
N VAL A 21 14.25 0.65 -6.76
CA VAL A 21 15.12 -0.44 -7.20
C VAL A 21 14.36 -1.77 -7.32
N GLU A 22 14.87 -2.66 -8.18
CA GLU A 22 14.36 -4.02 -8.32
C GLU A 22 14.65 -4.85 -7.06
N TRP A 23 13.94 -5.98 -6.90
CA TRP A 23 14.06 -6.81 -5.71
C TRP A 23 15.50 -7.27 -5.43
N ASP A 24 16.20 -7.71 -6.48
CA ASP A 24 17.55 -8.24 -6.38
C ASP A 24 18.60 -7.17 -6.06
N GLU A 25 18.28 -5.90 -6.30
CA GLU A 25 19.13 -4.76 -6.00
C GLU A 25 19.00 -4.31 -4.54
N PHE A 26 17.99 -4.78 -3.79
CA PHE A 26 17.95 -4.54 -2.36
C PHE A 26 19.18 -5.15 -1.67
N PRO A 27 19.71 -4.49 -0.63
CA PRO A 27 20.80 -5.05 0.17
C PRO A 27 20.47 -6.47 0.67
N ASP A 28 21.39 -7.40 0.45
CA ASP A 28 21.30 -8.79 0.96
C ASP A 28 21.77 -8.91 2.43
N ILE A 29 21.85 -7.78 3.12
CA ILE A 29 22.13 -7.71 4.55
C ILE A 29 21.01 -6.96 5.25
N GLY A 30 20.65 -7.44 6.45
CA GLY A 30 19.70 -6.73 7.29
C GLY A 30 20.24 -5.35 7.69
N LEU A 31 19.49 -4.29 7.39
CA LEU A 31 19.86 -2.90 7.68
C LEU A 31 19.43 -2.48 9.08
N TYR A 32 20.21 -1.62 9.74
CA TYR A 32 19.74 -0.91 10.92
C TYR A 32 18.76 0.22 10.53
N LYS A 33 17.96 0.67 11.50
CA LYS A 33 16.86 1.59 11.22
C LYS A 33 17.30 2.89 10.56
N ASP A 34 18.37 3.52 11.04
CA ASP A 34 18.96 4.73 10.46
C ASP A 34 19.40 4.51 9.00
N GLN A 35 19.96 3.34 8.71
CA GLN A 35 20.31 2.93 7.34
C GLN A 35 19.06 2.77 6.47
N VAL A 36 17.98 2.20 7.02
CA VAL A 36 16.68 2.12 6.31
C VAL A 36 16.16 3.51 5.98
N LEU A 37 16.18 4.46 6.93
CA LEU A 37 15.69 5.83 6.67
C LEU A 37 16.50 6.50 5.56
N SER A 38 17.83 6.34 5.57
CA SER A 38 18.70 6.85 4.52
C SER A 38 18.47 6.16 3.17
N TYR A 39 18.25 4.85 3.19
CA TYR A 39 17.99 4.06 1.99
C TYR A 39 16.68 4.48 1.32
N MET A 40 15.61 4.62 2.10
CA MET A 40 14.27 4.95 1.60
C MET A 40 14.20 6.31 0.90
N PHE A 41 15.14 7.22 1.15
CA PHE A 41 15.23 8.47 0.40
C PHE A 41 15.50 8.25 -1.10
N ARG A 42 16.31 7.24 -1.44
CA ARG A 42 16.65 6.90 -2.83
C ARG A 42 15.55 6.08 -3.51
N GLN A 43 14.73 5.41 -2.70
CA GLN A 43 13.71 4.50 -3.17
C GLN A 43 12.42 5.21 -3.63
N LEU A 44 12.22 6.46 -3.22
CA LEU A 44 11.02 7.24 -3.52
C LEU A 44 11.29 8.27 -4.60
N ILE A 45 10.39 8.35 -5.58
CA ILE A 45 10.45 9.33 -6.67
C ILE A 45 9.98 10.68 -6.11
N ASN A 46 10.92 11.55 -5.76
CA ASN A 46 10.64 12.84 -5.14
C ASN A 46 11.22 14.01 -5.96
N PHE A 47 10.47 15.11 -6.03
CA PHE A 47 10.91 16.37 -6.65
C PHE A 47 11.51 17.36 -5.63
N GLU A 48 11.16 17.22 -4.36
CA GLU A 48 11.70 18.03 -3.25
C GLU A 48 12.07 17.12 -2.05
N GLU A 49 12.94 17.59 -1.16
CA GLU A 49 13.42 16.86 0.03
C GLU A 49 12.34 16.61 1.11
N GLY A 50 11.11 17.09 0.90
CA GLY A 50 10.02 17.04 1.87
C GLY A 50 9.39 15.65 1.99
N GLY A 51 9.30 15.13 3.21
CA GLY A 51 8.53 13.92 3.53
C GLY A 51 9.35 12.66 3.84
N GLN A 52 10.55 12.82 4.41
CA GLN A 52 11.37 11.68 4.82
C GLN A 52 10.64 10.77 5.81
N LEU A 53 10.73 9.46 5.55
CA LEU A 53 10.31 8.42 6.47
C LEU A 53 11.02 8.62 7.82
N THR A 54 10.26 8.56 8.92
CA THR A 54 10.83 8.72 10.27
C THR A 54 10.87 7.39 11.03
N SER A 55 11.77 7.31 12.01
CA SER A 55 11.85 6.16 12.94
C SER A 55 10.51 5.87 13.63
N ALA A 56 9.76 6.93 13.97
CA ALA A 56 8.44 6.80 14.58
C ALA A 56 7.43 6.16 13.62
N MET A 57 7.43 6.56 12.34
CA MET A 57 6.54 5.99 11.33
C MET A 57 6.82 4.50 11.11
N VAL A 58 8.09 4.10 10.98
CA VAL A 58 8.49 2.69 10.87
C VAL A 58 7.97 1.88 12.05
N ASN A 59 8.13 2.40 13.28
CA ASN A 59 7.60 1.73 14.46
C ASN A 59 6.07 1.62 14.45
N ASN A 60 5.37 2.65 14.00
CA ASN A 60 3.90 2.63 13.92
C ASN A 60 3.43 1.59 12.90
N TYR A 61 4.07 1.50 11.73
CA TYR A 61 3.75 0.47 10.74
C TYR A 61 3.95 -0.96 11.27
N ILE A 62 5.01 -1.21 12.04
CA ILE A 62 5.20 -2.52 12.69
C ILE A 62 4.13 -2.76 13.76
N LYS A 63 3.83 -1.76 14.60
CA LYS A 63 2.83 -1.87 15.67
C LYS A 63 1.43 -2.14 15.13
N ASP A 64 1.07 -1.51 14.01
CA ASP A 64 -0.21 -1.66 13.34
C ASP A 64 -0.28 -2.93 12.45
N GLY A 65 0.83 -3.69 12.40
CA GLY A 65 0.96 -4.93 11.65
C GLY A 65 0.88 -4.73 10.14
N LEU A 66 1.37 -3.58 9.65
CA LEU A 66 1.59 -3.32 8.22
C LEU A 66 2.95 -3.85 7.77
N LEU A 67 3.89 -4.01 8.69
CA LEU A 67 5.21 -4.60 8.45
C LEU A 67 5.47 -5.73 9.44
N PRO A 68 6.25 -6.75 9.05
CA PRO A 68 6.77 -7.73 10.01
C PRO A 68 7.63 -7.05 11.07
N ARG A 69 7.83 -7.75 12.20
CA ARG A 69 8.78 -7.28 13.22
C ARG A 69 10.20 -7.43 12.69
N ALA A 70 11.01 -6.40 12.90
CA ALA A 70 12.45 -6.46 12.62
C ALA A 70 13.12 -7.61 13.39
N ASP A 71 14.04 -8.32 12.74
CA ASP A 71 14.82 -9.40 13.34
C ASP A 71 16.07 -8.82 14.00
N GLY A 72 16.18 -8.91 15.34
CA GLY A 72 17.36 -8.40 16.06
C GLY A 72 17.69 -6.92 15.79
N LYS A 73 16.68 -6.08 15.52
CA LYS A 73 16.76 -4.67 15.08
C LYS A 73 17.18 -4.45 13.63
N LYS A 74 17.29 -5.52 12.83
CA LYS A 74 17.60 -5.46 11.42
C LYS A 74 16.36 -5.59 10.55
N TYR A 75 16.37 -4.89 9.44
CA TYR A 75 15.29 -4.79 8.46
C TYR A 75 15.75 -5.46 7.16
N SER A 76 14.98 -6.44 6.69
CA SER A 76 15.23 -7.23 5.48
C SER A 76 14.71 -6.55 4.21
N ARG A 77 14.94 -7.19 3.05
CA ARG A 77 14.33 -6.80 1.76
C ARG A 77 12.82 -6.64 1.83
N GLU A 78 12.14 -7.56 2.52
CA GLU A 78 10.69 -7.49 2.75
C GLU A 78 10.27 -6.19 3.46
N HIS A 79 11.07 -5.69 4.39
CA HIS A 79 10.79 -4.42 5.07
C HIS A 79 10.98 -3.24 4.12
N LEU A 80 12.00 -3.27 3.25
CA LEU A 80 12.26 -2.22 2.27
C LEU A 80 11.17 -2.16 1.21
N ALA A 81 10.77 -3.31 0.68
CA ALA A 81 9.64 -3.45 -0.24
C ALA A 81 8.35 -2.89 0.39
N GLY A 82 7.97 -3.39 1.57
CA GLY A 82 6.77 -2.92 2.25
C GLY A 82 6.81 -1.42 2.61
N LEU A 83 7.98 -0.88 2.98
CA LEU A 83 8.13 0.56 3.22
C LEU A 83 8.00 1.39 1.93
N THR A 84 8.43 0.85 0.79
CA THR A 84 8.26 1.49 -0.54
C THR A 84 6.77 1.58 -0.87
N GLU A 85 6.06 0.46 -0.78
CA GLU A 85 4.62 0.36 -1.03
C GLU A 85 3.82 1.30 -0.12
N ILE A 86 4.06 1.25 1.19
CA ILE A 86 3.35 2.08 2.17
C ILE A 86 3.65 3.57 1.92
N CYS A 87 4.90 3.93 1.66
CA CYS A 87 5.26 5.33 1.43
C CYS A 87 4.65 5.91 0.16
N LEU A 88 4.48 5.11 -0.89
CA LEU A 88 3.80 5.52 -2.12
C LEU A 88 2.29 5.63 -1.91
N LEU A 89 1.65 4.58 -1.39
CA LEU A 89 0.19 4.52 -1.28
C LEU A 89 -0.38 5.52 -0.26
N LYS A 90 0.34 5.81 0.83
CA LYS A 90 -0.11 6.78 1.85
C LYS A 90 -0.19 8.22 1.35
N GLN A 91 0.37 8.53 0.17
CA GLN A 91 0.21 9.85 -0.45
C GLN A 91 -1.22 10.07 -0.94
N VAL A 92 -1.96 8.98 -1.20
CA VAL A 92 -3.35 9.01 -1.66
C VAL A 92 -4.30 8.54 -0.56
N LEU A 93 -3.94 7.45 0.13
CA LEU A 93 -4.79 6.75 1.11
C LEU A 93 -4.40 7.05 2.55
N SER A 94 -5.35 6.86 3.47
CA SER A 94 -5.02 6.79 4.90
C SER A 94 -4.09 5.60 5.19
N VAL A 95 -3.30 5.66 6.26
CA VAL A 95 -2.44 4.52 6.67
C VAL A 95 -3.28 3.27 6.95
N LYS A 96 -4.48 3.45 7.51
CA LYS A 96 -5.43 2.36 7.78
C LYS A 96 -5.89 1.70 6.48
N ASP A 97 -6.30 2.49 5.49
CA ASP A 97 -6.78 1.96 4.21
C ASP A 97 -5.64 1.35 3.38
N THR A 98 -4.45 1.95 3.42
CA THR A 98 -3.22 1.39 2.86
C THR A 98 -2.96 -0.01 3.43
N GLY A 99 -2.96 -0.14 4.76
CA GLY A 99 -2.75 -1.42 5.43
C GLY A 99 -3.86 -2.43 5.14
N PHE A 100 -5.12 -1.99 5.04
CA PHE A 100 -6.22 -2.85 4.64
C PHE A 100 -6.04 -3.37 3.21
N LEU A 101 -5.73 -2.49 2.25
CA LEU A 101 -5.56 -2.83 0.85
C LEU A 101 -4.39 -3.82 0.68
N LEU A 102 -3.19 -3.47 1.18
CA LEU A 102 -2.00 -4.31 1.09
C LEU A 102 -2.22 -5.70 1.65
N LYS A 103 -2.84 -5.83 2.83
CA LYS A 103 -3.19 -7.14 3.42
C LYS A 103 -4.09 -7.99 2.54
N HIS A 104 -4.94 -7.40 1.70
CA HIS A 104 -5.81 -8.13 0.79
C HIS A 104 -5.10 -8.49 -0.51
N VAL A 105 -4.34 -7.57 -1.11
CA VAL A 105 -3.65 -7.82 -2.39
C VAL A 105 -2.43 -8.73 -2.23
N GLN A 106 -1.75 -8.70 -1.07
CA GLN A 106 -0.62 -9.59 -0.75
C GLN A 106 -1.06 -10.97 -0.24
N LYS A 107 -2.35 -11.18 0.03
CA LYS A 107 -2.81 -12.39 0.73
C LYS A 107 -2.48 -13.66 -0.07
N GLY A 108 -1.63 -14.50 0.50
CA GLY A 108 -1.23 -15.78 -0.12
C GLY A 108 -0.23 -15.63 -1.25
N ARG A 109 0.36 -14.45 -1.41
CA ARG A 109 1.44 -14.17 -2.35
C ARG A 109 2.78 -14.17 -1.64
N ASP A 110 3.82 -14.53 -2.38
CA ASP A 110 5.20 -14.30 -1.97
C ASP A 110 5.55 -12.79 -2.03
N HIS A 111 6.44 -12.34 -1.14
CA HIS A 111 6.79 -10.92 -1.00
C HIS A 111 7.54 -10.37 -2.22
N GLU A 112 8.45 -11.15 -2.79
CA GLU A 112 9.21 -10.76 -3.98
C GLU A 112 8.28 -10.64 -5.18
N ALA A 113 7.49 -11.68 -5.44
CA ALA A 113 6.54 -11.68 -6.54
C ALA A 113 5.50 -10.56 -6.43
N PHE A 114 5.05 -10.22 -5.22
CA PHE A 114 4.15 -9.07 -5.04
C PHE A 114 4.84 -7.73 -5.30
N TYR A 115 6.06 -7.56 -4.81
CA TYR A 115 6.81 -6.32 -5.01
C TYR A 115 7.11 -6.07 -6.49
N MET A 116 7.50 -7.11 -7.24
CA MET A 116 7.73 -7.01 -8.69
C MET A 116 6.47 -6.53 -9.43
N ASP A 117 5.32 -7.19 -9.21
CA ASP A 117 4.03 -6.74 -9.78
C ASP A 117 3.71 -5.28 -9.40
N PHE A 118 3.99 -4.90 -8.15
CA PHE A 118 3.73 -3.54 -7.67
C PHE A 118 4.60 -2.52 -8.42
N ILE A 119 5.86 -2.84 -8.68
CA ILE A 119 6.77 -2.00 -9.46
C ILE A 119 6.34 -1.92 -10.93
N GLU A 120 5.87 -3.01 -11.52
CA GLU A 120 5.32 -2.99 -12.89
C GLU A 120 4.09 -2.07 -12.98
N ILE A 121 3.15 -2.17 -12.04
CA ILE A 121 1.98 -1.28 -11.98
C ILE A 121 2.40 0.19 -11.83
N LEU A 122 3.41 0.45 -10.99
CA LEU A 122 3.96 1.79 -10.80
C LEU A 122 4.63 2.31 -12.08
N ASP A 123 5.42 1.48 -12.75
CA ASP A 123 6.11 1.82 -14.01
C ASP A 123 5.13 2.20 -15.10
N GLU A 124 4.07 1.40 -15.29
CA GLU A 124 3.00 1.69 -16.25
C GLU A 124 2.33 3.03 -15.94
N ALA A 125 1.99 3.29 -14.67
CA ALA A 125 1.32 4.52 -14.26
C ALA A 125 2.21 5.76 -14.45
N LEU A 126 3.51 5.64 -14.15
CA LEU A 126 4.50 6.70 -14.35
C LEU A 126 4.71 7.00 -15.84
N ASN A 127 4.88 5.97 -16.67
CA ASN A 127 5.02 6.11 -18.12
C ASN A 127 3.76 6.70 -18.76
N TYR A 128 2.58 6.27 -18.32
CA TYR A 128 1.32 6.84 -18.77
C TYR A 128 1.20 8.33 -18.42
N THR A 129 1.59 8.71 -17.19
CA THR A 129 1.58 10.12 -16.76
C THR A 129 2.59 10.94 -17.54
N ALA A 130 3.82 10.43 -17.73
CA ALA A 130 4.85 11.07 -18.54
C ALA A 130 4.41 11.28 -20.00
N GLY A 131 3.69 10.31 -20.57
CA GLY A 131 3.16 10.38 -21.93
C GLY A 131 2.14 11.49 -22.15
N LYS A 132 1.41 11.90 -21.11
CA LYS A 132 0.46 13.02 -21.15
C LYS A 132 1.12 14.40 -21.07
N LEU A 133 2.38 14.47 -20.65
CA LEU A 133 3.08 15.73 -20.53
C LEU A 133 3.60 16.21 -21.88
N ASP A 134 3.26 17.46 -22.22
CA ASP A 134 3.83 18.15 -23.37
C ASP A 134 4.97 19.06 -22.90
N THR A 135 6.12 18.96 -23.56
CA THR A 135 7.29 19.79 -23.26
C THR A 135 7.21 21.17 -23.90
N GLU A 136 6.26 21.36 -24.82
CA GLU A 136 6.01 22.64 -25.50
C GLU A 136 4.98 23.52 -24.79
N TRP A 137 4.42 23.07 -23.66
CA TRP A 137 3.55 23.94 -22.85
C TRP A 137 4.29 25.19 -22.39
N ASP A 138 3.64 26.33 -22.57
CA ASP A 138 4.10 27.60 -22.01
C ASP A 138 3.62 27.78 -20.57
N LEU A 139 4.09 28.85 -19.93
CA LEU A 139 3.76 29.16 -18.54
C LEU A 139 2.27 29.46 -18.33
N GLU A 140 1.57 29.95 -19.37
CA GLU A 140 0.17 30.35 -19.29
C GLU A 140 -0.76 29.13 -19.31
N ALA A 141 -0.36 28.04 -19.97
CA ALA A 141 -1.09 26.78 -20.00
C ALA A 141 -0.97 25.96 -18.69
N LEU A 142 0.15 26.06 -17.97
CA LEU A 142 0.44 25.19 -16.81
C LEU A 142 -0.65 25.20 -15.72
N PRO A 143 -1.28 26.33 -15.36
CA PRO A 143 -2.34 26.34 -14.35
C PRO A 143 -3.54 25.46 -14.71
N ASP A 144 -4.01 25.48 -15.97
CA ASP A 144 -5.14 24.65 -16.41
C ASP A 144 -4.77 23.16 -16.38
N ILE A 145 -3.56 22.83 -16.82
CA ILE A 145 -3.04 21.45 -16.80
C ILE A 145 -2.92 20.94 -15.36
N ALA A 146 -2.34 21.74 -14.46
CA ALA A 146 -2.22 21.40 -13.05
C ALA A 146 -3.60 21.19 -12.40
N LEU A 147 -4.58 22.03 -12.74
CA LEU A 147 -5.96 21.88 -12.27
C LEU A 147 -6.59 20.57 -12.76
N ARG A 148 -6.44 20.23 -14.04
CA ARG A 148 -6.96 18.97 -14.60
C ARG A 148 -6.34 17.74 -13.96
N LEU A 149 -5.03 17.76 -13.73
CA LEU A 149 -4.33 16.69 -13.01
C LEU A 149 -4.85 16.56 -11.58
N ALA A 150 -4.98 17.68 -10.86
CA ALA A 150 -5.49 17.69 -9.49
C ALA A 150 -6.92 17.13 -9.39
N ILE A 151 -7.83 17.55 -10.28
CA ILE A 151 -9.22 17.07 -10.31
C ILE A 151 -9.26 15.57 -10.64
N SER A 152 -8.49 15.13 -11.64
CA SER A 152 -8.45 13.70 -12.03
C SER A 152 -7.93 12.84 -10.88
N SER A 153 -6.83 13.23 -10.24
CA SER A 153 -6.28 12.55 -9.06
C SER A 153 -7.26 12.51 -7.89
N TYR A 154 -8.02 13.58 -7.68
CA TYR A 154 -9.07 13.61 -6.66
C TYR A 154 -10.20 12.62 -6.98
N CYS A 155 -10.65 12.54 -8.24
CA CYS A 155 -11.65 11.57 -8.67
C CYS A 155 -11.18 10.13 -8.48
N ASP A 156 -9.94 9.81 -8.87
CA ASP A 156 -9.34 8.49 -8.69
C ASP A 156 -9.21 8.13 -7.21
N LYS A 157 -8.82 9.11 -6.37
CA LYS A 157 -8.79 8.94 -4.92
C LYS A 157 -10.17 8.60 -4.35
N LEU A 158 -11.21 9.35 -4.72
CA LEU A 158 -12.59 9.07 -4.29
C LEU A 158 -13.04 7.67 -4.69
N ALA A 159 -12.75 7.26 -5.93
CA ALA A 159 -13.07 5.92 -6.41
C ALA A 159 -12.32 4.84 -5.61
N CYS A 160 -11.02 5.03 -5.37
CA CYS A 160 -10.19 4.12 -4.60
C CYS A 160 -10.70 3.94 -3.16
N GLU A 161 -10.95 5.05 -2.44
CA GLU A 161 -11.51 5.03 -1.09
C GLU A 161 -12.88 4.33 -1.06
N ARG A 162 -13.72 4.57 -2.08
CA ARG A 162 -15.02 3.91 -2.18
C ARG A 162 -14.90 2.40 -2.42
N LEU A 163 -13.99 1.96 -3.28
CA LEU A 163 -13.72 0.54 -3.52
C LEU A 163 -13.26 -0.15 -2.23
N ILE A 164 -12.34 0.48 -1.48
CA ILE A 164 -11.88 -0.03 -0.18
C ILE A 164 -13.04 -0.14 0.82
N SER A 165 -13.91 0.88 0.89
CA SER A 165 -15.09 0.86 1.76
C SER A 165 -16.04 -0.30 1.42
N ILE A 166 -16.27 -0.57 0.12
CA ILE A 166 -17.09 -1.71 -0.34
C ILE A 166 -16.43 -3.04 0.07
N MET A 167 -15.12 -3.17 -0.09
CA MET A 167 -14.37 -4.36 0.34
C MET A 167 -14.48 -4.59 1.85
N GLN A 168 -14.34 -3.54 2.67
CA GLN A 168 -14.48 -3.62 4.13
C GLN A 168 -15.87 -4.15 4.53
N GLN A 169 -16.94 -3.58 3.94
CA GLN A 169 -18.31 -4.01 4.20
C GLN A 169 -18.55 -5.48 3.81
N ALA A 170 -17.98 -5.93 2.68
CA ALA A 170 -18.08 -7.32 2.24
C ALA A 170 -17.37 -8.29 3.21
N VAL A 171 -16.22 -7.89 3.76
CA VAL A 171 -15.48 -8.68 4.77
C VAL A 171 -16.27 -8.78 6.07
N ASP A 172 -16.83 -7.67 6.55
CA ASP A 172 -17.61 -7.62 7.80
C ASP A 172 -18.88 -8.48 7.71
N THR A 173 -19.60 -8.38 6.58
CA THR A 173 -20.80 -9.19 6.31
C THR A 173 -20.48 -10.68 6.29
N ASN A 174 -19.36 -11.06 5.67
CA ASN A 174 -18.92 -12.46 5.62
C ASN A 174 -18.40 -12.98 6.98
N GLY A 175 -17.80 -12.11 7.78
CA GLY A 175 -17.37 -12.41 9.15
C GLY A 175 -18.56 -12.67 10.09
N GLN A 176 -19.60 -11.83 10.03
CA GLN A 176 -20.84 -12.01 10.80
C GLN A 176 -21.54 -13.32 10.43
N LYS A 177 -21.76 -13.59 9.14
CA LYS A 177 -22.38 -14.86 8.67
C LYS A 177 -21.61 -16.11 9.13
N LYS A 178 -20.27 -16.06 9.22
CA LYS A 178 -19.46 -17.17 9.75
C LYS A 178 -19.61 -17.34 11.26
N ASN A 179 -19.71 -16.25 12.01
CA ASN A 179 -19.90 -16.30 13.46
C ASN A 179 -21.29 -16.81 13.84
N ASP A 180 -22.33 -16.36 13.16
CA ASP A 180 -23.72 -16.79 13.40
C ASP A 180 -23.86 -18.30 13.19
N ARG A 181 -23.35 -18.83 12.06
CA ARG A 181 -23.30 -20.28 11.78
C ARG A 181 -22.50 -21.08 12.81
N LYS A 182 -21.45 -20.48 13.41
CA LYS A 182 -20.64 -21.15 14.44
C LYS A 182 -21.35 -21.14 15.80
N GLN A 183 -22.17 -20.13 16.09
CA GLN A 183 -23.00 -20.07 17.30
C GLN A 183 -24.17 -21.03 17.22
N GLU A 184 -24.87 -21.11 16.08
CA GLU A 184 -25.94 -22.08 15.83
C GLU A 184 -25.45 -23.52 16.05
N ARG A 185 -24.32 -23.90 15.41
CA ARG A 185 -23.73 -25.24 15.60
C ARG A 185 -23.34 -25.56 17.05
N LYS A 186 -22.95 -24.55 17.84
CA LYS A 186 -22.61 -24.73 19.27
C LYS A 186 -23.86 -24.83 20.15
N ALA A 187 -24.95 -24.15 19.77
CA ALA A 187 -26.24 -24.25 20.45
C ALA A 187 -26.86 -25.64 20.23
N ASP A 188 -26.83 -26.14 18.98
CA ASP A 188 -27.33 -27.47 18.63
C ASP A 188 -26.56 -28.58 19.34
N HIS A 189 -25.23 -28.47 19.43
CA HIS A 189 -24.39 -29.45 20.12
C HIS A 189 -24.65 -29.48 21.64
N LYS A 190 -24.85 -28.31 22.28
CA LYS A 190 -25.24 -28.24 23.70
C LYS A 190 -26.68 -28.71 23.95
N GLY A 191 -27.57 -28.58 22.96
CA GLY A 191 -28.92 -29.11 23.00
C GLY A 191 -28.93 -30.64 23.06
N ASN A 192 -28.16 -31.30 22.18
CA ASN A 192 -28.04 -32.76 22.14
C ASN A 192 -27.41 -33.38 23.39
N LEU A 193 -26.36 -32.75 23.95
CA LEU A 193 -25.72 -33.24 25.19
C LEU A 193 -26.67 -33.20 26.40
N LYS A 194 -27.59 -32.23 26.47
CA LYS A 194 -28.57 -32.12 27.56
C LYS A 194 -29.78 -33.05 27.40
N SER A 195 -30.10 -33.48 26.18
CA SER A 195 -31.15 -34.48 25.95
C SER A 195 -30.67 -35.90 26.27
N ASP A 196 -29.40 -36.21 25.99
CA ASP A 196 -28.82 -37.53 26.28
C ASP A 196 -28.64 -37.77 27.79
N ASP A 197 -28.21 -36.76 28.56
CA ASP A 197 -28.08 -36.86 30.03
C ASP A 197 -29.44 -37.07 30.74
N LYS A 198 -30.54 -36.53 30.18
CA LYS A 198 -31.90 -36.74 30.72
C LYS A 198 -32.49 -38.11 30.38
N ALA A 199 -31.98 -38.77 29.33
CA ALA A 199 -32.41 -40.12 28.97
C ALA A 199 -31.72 -41.20 29.83
N VAL A 200 -30.50 -40.95 30.33
CA VAL A 200 -29.76 -41.89 31.18
C VAL A 200 -30.28 -41.91 32.63
N GLN A 201 -30.81 -40.80 33.15
CA GLN A 201 -31.36 -40.73 34.53
C GLN A 201 -32.80 -41.27 34.68
N LYS A 202 -33.40 -41.81 33.62
CA LYS A 202 -34.79 -42.31 33.60
C LYS A 202 -34.92 -43.85 33.48
N LYS A 203 -33.84 -44.59 33.69
CA LYS A 203 -33.84 -46.05 33.87
C LYS A 203 -33.30 -46.39 35.25
#